data_AF-A0A4R7PGN6-F1
#
_entry.id   AF-A0A4R7PGN6-F1
#
_cell.length_a   1.000
_cell.length_b   1.000
_cell.length_c   1.000
_cell.angle_alpha   90.00
_cell.angle_beta   90.00
_cell.angle_gamma   90.00
#
_symmetry.space_group_name_H-M   'P 1'
#
loop_
_entity.id
_entity.type
_entity.pdbx_description
1 polymer ?
#
loop_
_entity_poly.entity_id
_entity_poly.type
_entity_poly.pdbx_seq_one_letter_code
_entity_poly.pdbx_strand_id
1 'polypeptide(L)'
;MVKQRYSEYVRVFGARVDIDEFARLYVFRSQGGAVKIPKGMDANFDEPGTDGERAIKSLIQTYNKSNSEKWEQEIFKQRRRLADAERALHAKPTKKAANDKRIATNRIEQMLGWLDDLKRTEPKSRDSRIFSKSYCPVMVFENGHRVVKPMRYLCRPAGMPASFDEKYPGCFNARRDNLEGFWKNQFGQTHGIVLATSFFENVSRHRLEDRELRHGESEENVRIEFRPQTGGVMHAACLWSRWIGPDGSELLSFAAITDEPPAEVAATGHDRCIIPIDPGNIDAWLDPNGDLVKSYAILDARERPYYEHRLAA
;
A
#
# COMPACT_ATOMS: atom_id res chain seq x y z
N MET A 1 4.62 -4.62 4.92
CA MET A 1 3.52 -5.48 4.45
C MET A 1 2.34 -5.30 5.38
N VAL A 2 1.11 -5.49 4.89
CA VAL A 2 -0.12 -5.35 5.68
C VAL A 2 -1.01 -6.56 5.51
N LYS A 3 -1.79 -6.90 6.53
CA LYS A 3 -2.79 -7.95 6.45
C LYS A 3 -3.90 -7.53 5.50
N GLN A 4 -4.00 -8.24 4.39
CA GLN A 4 -5.00 -7.97 3.35
C GLN A 4 -6.32 -8.68 3.60
N ARG A 5 -6.34 -9.70 4.47
CA ARG A 5 -7.51 -10.49 4.76
C ARG A 5 -8.39 -9.77 5.77
N TYR A 6 -9.57 -9.27 5.37
CA TYR A 6 -10.47 -8.61 6.32
C TYR A 6 -11.00 -9.57 7.37
N SER A 7 -11.04 -10.88 7.08
CA SER A 7 -11.43 -11.92 8.04
C SER A 7 -10.55 -11.94 9.30
N GLU A 8 -9.30 -11.50 9.20
CA GLU A 8 -8.45 -11.32 10.39
C GLU A 8 -8.98 -10.22 11.30
N TYR A 9 -9.46 -9.10 10.75
CA TYR A 9 -10.04 -8.01 11.52
C TYR A 9 -11.36 -8.43 12.18
N VAL A 10 -12.20 -9.19 11.46
CA VAL A 10 -13.44 -9.75 12.01
C VAL A 10 -13.12 -10.70 13.18
N ARG A 11 -12.17 -11.61 13.00
CA ARG A 11 -11.82 -12.61 14.01
C ARG A 11 -11.19 -11.99 15.26
N VAL A 12 -10.29 -11.02 15.09
CA VAL A 12 -9.52 -10.45 16.20
C VAL A 12 -10.29 -9.34 16.92
N PHE A 13 -11.04 -8.52 16.18
CA PHE A 13 -11.69 -7.32 16.74
C PHE A 13 -13.22 -7.36 16.69
N GLY A 14 -13.84 -8.44 16.19
CA GLY A 14 -15.29 -8.46 15.98
C GLY A 14 -15.78 -7.35 15.03
N ALA A 15 -14.89 -6.86 14.15
CA ALA A 15 -15.20 -5.75 13.25
C ALA A 15 -16.20 -6.19 12.18
N ARG A 16 -17.07 -5.27 11.76
CA ARG A 16 -17.96 -5.45 10.61
C ARG A 16 -17.21 -5.10 9.32
N VAL A 17 -17.53 -5.77 8.22
CA VAL A 17 -16.96 -5.45 6.92
C VAL A 17 -17.99 -4.63 6.14
N ASP A 18 -17.60 -3.45 5.66
CA ASP A 18 -18.42 -2.64 4.75
C ASP A 18 -18.31 -3.20 3.34
N ILE A 19 -19.03 -4.28 3.07
CA ILE A 19 -18.96 -5.01 1.79
C ILE A 19 -19.36 -4.11 0.61
N ASP A 20 -20.23 -3.14 0.83
CA ASP A 20 -20.69 -2.20 -0.19
C ASP A 20 -19.56 -1.25 -0.61
N GLU A 21 -18.71 -0.82 0.32
CA GLU A 21 -17.51 -0.03 -0.01
C GLU A 21 -16.48 -0.84 -0.80
N PHE A 22 -16.31 -2.13 -0.49
CA PHE A 22 -15.54 -3.03 -1.36
C PHE A 22 -16.17 -3.14 -2.75
N ALA A 23 -17.48 -3.36 -2.84
CA ALA A 23 -18.17 -3.45 -4.12
C ALA A 23 -17.99 -2.16 -4.96
N ARG A 24 -18.13 -0.97 -4.36
CA ARG A 24 -17.88 0.32 -5.02
C ARG A 24 -16.48 0.39 -5.63
N LEU A 25 -15.44 0.00 -4.88
CA LEU A 25 -14.06 -0.03 -5.38
C LEU A 25 -13.90 -0.99 -6.58
N TYR A 26 -14.46 -2.19 -6.51
CA TYR A 26 -14.33 -3.18 -7.59
C TYR A 26 -15.14 -2.80 -8.84
N VAL A 27 -16.29 -2.15 -8.69
CA VAL A 27 -17.05 -1.58 -9.80
C VAL A 27 -16.24 -0.50 -10.49
N PHE A 28 -15.68 0.45 -9.73
CA PHE A 28 -14.82 1.51 -10.28
C PHE A 28 -13.63 0.93 -11.05
N ARG A 29 -12.98 -0.13 -10.52
CA ARG A 29 -11.92 -0.86 -11.23
C ARG A 29 -12.41 -1.47 -12.55
N SER A 30 -13.57 -2.13 -12.56
CA SER A 30 -14.12 -2.77 -13.75
C SER A 30 -14.48 -1.77 -14.87
N GLN A 31 -14.82 -0.54 -14.50
CA GLN A 31 -15.14 0.55 -15.42
C GLN A 31 -13.89 1.26 -15.98
N GLY A 32 -12.69 0.75 -15.67
CA GLY A 32 -11.42 1.30 -16.15
C GLY A 32 -10.75 2.27 -15.18
N GLY A 33 -11.27 2.42 -13.96
CA GLY A 33 -10.62 3.20 -12.91
C GLY A 33 -9.22 2.69 -12.60
N ALA A 34 -8.25 3.61 -12.56
CA ALA A 34 -6.85 3.30 -12.28
C ALA A 34 -6.62 3.04 -10.78
N VAL A 35 -6.98 1.84 -10.31
CA VAL A 35 -6.79 1.42 -8.92
C VAL A 35 -5.73 0.33 -8.80
N LYS A 36 -4.95 0.39 -7.71
CA LYS A 36 -3.94 -0.62 -7.38
C LYS A 36 -4.46 -1.43 -6.21
N ILE A 37 -4.93 -2.64 -6.49
CA ILE A 37 -5.42 -3.57 -5.47
C ILE A 37 -4.42 -4.73 -5.38
N PRO A 38 -3.80 -4.97 -4.21
CA PRO A 38 -2.94 -6.13 -4.02
C PRO A 38 -3.74 -7.43 -4.19
N LYS A 39 -3.13 -8.46 -4.78
CA LYS A 39 -3.76 -9.78 -4.96
C LYS A 39 -4.26 -10.36 -3.62
N GLY A 40 -3.57 -10.08 -2.51
CA GLY A 40 -3.98 -10.54 -1.19
C GLY A 40 -5.34 -9.98 -0.75
N MET A 41 -5.75 -8.82 -1.29
CA MET A 41 -7.05 -8.22 -1.02
C MET A 41 -8.14 -8.81 -1.93
N ASP A 42 -7.84 -9.05 -3.21
CA ASP A 42 -8.73 -9.79 -4.12
C ASP A 42 -9.09 -11.16 -3.53
N ALA A 43 -8.11 -11.79 -2.90
CA ALA A 43 -8.24 -13.16 -2.42
C ALA A 43 -9.33 -13.32 -1.32
N ASN A 44 -9.74 -12.25 -0.63
CA ASN A 44 -10.90 -12.29 0.28
C ASN A 44 -12.17 -12.84 -0.38
N PHE A 45 -12.27 -12.71 -1.70
CA PHE A 45 -13.44 -13.08 -2.48
C PHE A 45 -13.24 -14.41 -3.24
N ASP A 46 -12.20 -15.18 -2.93
CA ASP A 46 -11.96 -16.49 -3.52
C ASP A 46 -13.07 -17.48 -3.11
N GLU A 47 -13.53 -17.40 -1.86
CA GLU A 47 -14.59 -18.23 -1.27
C GLU A 47 -15.73 -17.33 -0.74
N PRO A 48 -16.59 -16.77 -1.62
CA PRO A 48 -17.60 -15.79 -1.21
C PRO A 48 -18.76 -16.46 -0.46
N GLY A 49 -19.07 -15.96 0.73
CA GLY A 49 -20.21 -16.41 1.54
C GLY A 49 -21.51 -15.67 1.22
N THR A 50 -21.43 -14.40 0.82
CA THR A 50 -22.59 -13.52 0.59
C THR A 50 -22.80 -13.17 -0.88
N ASP A 51 -23.98 -12.63 -1.23
CA ASP A 51 -24.26 -12.13 -2.59
C ASP A 51 -23.35 -10.96 -2.98
N GLY A 52 -23.07 -10.05 -2.04
CA GLY A 52 -22.11 -8.95 -2.25
C GLY A 52 -20.71 -9.45 -2.58
N GLU A 53 -20.21 -10.44 -1.83
CA GLU A 53 -18.92 -11.08 -2.12
C GLU A 53 -18.92 -11.83 -3.46
N ARG A 54 -20.02 -12.51 -3.82
CA ARG A 54 -20.17 -13.16 -5.13
C ARG A 54 -20.13 -12.16 -6.28
N ALA A 55 -20.78 -11.00 -6.12
CA ALA A 55 -20.72 -9.91 -7.10
C ALA A 55 -19.29 -9.39 -7.28
N ILE A 56 -18.57 -9.17 -6.17
CA ILE A 56 -17.16 -8.75 -6.21
C ILE A 56 -16.29 -9.80 -6.90
N LYS A 57 -16.46 -11.09 -6.58
CA LYS A 57 -15.73 -12.17 -7.25
C LYS A 57 -15.94 -12.14 -8.77
N SER A 58 -17.17 -11.93 -9.23
CA SER A 58 -17.47 -11.80 -10.66
C SER A 58 -16.76 -10.61 -11.32
N LEU A 59 -16.70 -9.46 -10.64
CA LEU A 59 -15.96 -8.27 -11.09
C LEU A 59 -14.45 -8.55 -11.18
N ILE A 60 -13.87 -9.23 -10.18
CA ILE A 60 -12.47 -9.66 -10.19
C ILE A 60 -12.19 -10.59 -11.38
N GLN A 61 -13.03 -11.61 -11.59
CA GLN A 61 -12.87 -12.57 -12.68
C GLN A 61 -12.96 -11.90 -14.06
N THR A 62 -13.91 -10.99 -14.23
CA THR A 62 -14.08 -10.22 -15.48
C THR A 62 -12.87 -9.33 -15.75
N TYR A 63 -12.40 -8.63 -14.73
CA TYR A 63 -11.20 -7.79 -14.83
C TYR A 63 -9.95 -8.63 -15.17
N ASN A 64 -9.78 -9.77 -14.51
CA ASN A 64 -8.64 -10.66 -14.74
C ASN A 64 -8.66 -11.25 -16.16
N LYS A 65 -9.83 -11.68 -16.65
CA LYS A 65 -9.98 -12.17 -18.03
C LYS A 65 -9.60 -11.10 -19.05
N SER A 66 -10.16 -9.89 -18.91
CA SER A 66 -9.87 -8.79 -19.84
C SER A 66 -8.38 -8.41 -19.85
N ASN A 67 -7.72 -8.38 -18.68
CA ASN A 67 -6.29 -8.08 -18.61
C ASN A 67 -5.41 -9.21 -19.14
N SER A 68 -5.79 -10.47 -18.89
CA SER A 68 -5.08 -11.63 -19.45
C SER A 68 -5.04 -11.55 -20.97
N GLU A 69 -6.19 -11.33 -21.61
CA GLU A 69 -6.31 -11.18 -23.07
C GLU A 69 -5.46 -10.01 -23.59
N LYS A 70 -5.50 -8.85 -22.92
CA LYS A 70 -4.69 -7.67 -23.27
C LYS A 70 -3.19 -7.96 -23.19
N TRP A 71 -2.73 -8.60 -22.12
CA TRP A 71 -1.32 -8.92 -21.93
C TRP A 71 -0.85 -9.99 -22.89
N GLU A 72 -1.65 -11.01 -23.18
CA GLU A 72 -1.33 -12.03 -24.19
C GLU A 72 -1.14 -11.41 -25.59
N GLN A 73 -2.04 -10.51 -25.99
CA GLN A 73 -1.91 -9.77 -27.25
C GLN A 73 -0.67 -8.87 -27.27
N GLU A 74 -0.36 -8.18 -26.17
CA GLU A 74 0.80 -7.30 -26.08
C GLU A 74 2.11 -8.11 -26.06
N ILE A 75 2.15 -9.28 -25.41
CA ILE A 75 3.28 -10.21 -25.46
C ILE A 75 3.57 -10.63 -26.90
N PHE A 76 2.54 -10.93 -27.71
CA PHE A 76 2.74 -11.27 -29.12
C PHE A 76 3.42 -10.13 -29.90
N LYS A 77 2.96 -8.88 -29.69
CA LYS A 77 3.59 -7.68 -30.29
C LYS A 77 5.04 -7.50 -29.84
N GLN A 78 5.32 -7.67 -28.54
CA GLN A 78 6.67 -7.53 -28.02
C GLN A 78 7.60 -8.65 -28.51
N ARG A 79 7.11 -9.89 -28.68
CA ARG A 79 7.89 -11.00 -29.27
C ARG A 79 8.28 -10.71 -30.72
N ARG A 80 7.37 -10.13 -31.52
CA ARG A 80 7.70 -9.67 -32.87
C ARG A 80 8.77 -8.59 -32.85
N ARG A 81 8.63 -7.58 -31.98
CA ARG A 81 9.61 -6.50 -31.82
C ARG A 81 10.98 -7.03 -31.40
N LEU A 82 11.02 -8.02 -30.51
CA LEU A 82 12.25 -8.67 -30.07
C LEU A 82 12.96 -9.35 -31.25
N ALA A 83 12.24 -10.17 -32.03
CA ALA A 83 12.80 -10.85 -33.20
C ALA A 83 13.29 -9.88 -34.29
N ASP A 84 12.55 -8.78 -34.53
CA ASP A 84 12.97 -7.73 -35.47
C ASP A 84 14.25 -7.02 -34.98
N ALA A 85 14.34 -6.72 -33.68
CA ALA A 85 15.52 -6.11 -33.07
C ALA A 85 16.75 -7.04 -33.13
N GLU A 86 16.56 -8.34 -32.91
CA GLU A 86 17.63 -9.34 -33.02
C GLU A 86 18.15 -9.47 -34.45
N ARG A 87 17.24 -9.55 -35.45
CA ARG A 87 17.62 -9.53 -36.87
C ARG A 87 18.40 -8.28 -37.24
N ALA A 88 17.96 -7.11 -36.77
CA ALA A 88 18.66 -5.85 -37.00
C ALA A 88 20.06 -5.84 -36.37
N LEU A 89 20.22 -6.35 -35.14
CA LEU A 89 21.51 -6.46 -34.46
C LEU A 89 22.48 -7.40 -35.20
N HIS A 90 21.98 -8.53 -35.70
CA HIS A 90 22.78 -9.47 -36.50
C HIS A 90 23.24 -8.86 -37.83
N ALA A 91 22.38 -8.10 -38.50
CA ALA A 91 22.74 -7.42 -39.75
C ALA A 91 23.72 -6.27 -39.52
N LYS A 92 23.47 -5.44 -38.51
CA LYS A 92 24.37 -4.35 -38.09
C LYS A 92 24.09 -3.95 -36.63
N PRO A 93 25.07 -4.07 -35.73
CA PRO A 93 24.92 -3.60 -34.36
C PRO A 93 24.59 -2.11 -34.28
N THR A 94 23.44 -1.77 -33.70
CA THR A 94 23.03 -0.38 -33.46
C THR A 94 22.50 -0.21 -32.04
N LYS A 95 22.69 0.99 -31.45
CA LYS A 95 22.16 1.34 -30.13
C LYS A 95 20.63 1.21 -30.08
N LYS A 96 19.94 1.57 -31.17
CA LYS A 96 18.47 1.46 -31.28
C LYS A 96 18.03 0.00 -31.15
N ALA A 97 18.59 -0.91 -31.94
CA ALA A 97 18.20 -2.31 -31.91
C ALA A 97 18.57 -2.99 -30.57
N ALA A 98 19.69 -2.61 -29.95
CA ALA A 98 20.04 -3.08 -28.60
C ALA A 98 19.01 -2.62 -27.54
N ASN A 99 18.61 -1.36 -27.58
CA ASN A 99 17.57 -0.83 -26.69
C ASN A 99 16.20 -1.46 -26.94
N ASP A 100 15.81 -1.67 -28.20
CA ASP A 100 14.55 -2.31 -28.57
C ASP A 100 14.49 -3.74 -28.05
N LYS A 101 15.58 -4.53 -28.21
CA LYS A 101 15.72 -5.87 -27.64
C LYS A 101 15.53 -5.85 -26.12
N ARG A 102 16.24 -4.97 -25.42
CA ARG A 102 16.17 -4.85 -23.95
C ARG A 102 14.74 -4.51 -23.48
N ILE A 103 14.12 -3.50 -24.09
CA ILE A 103 12.76 -3.06 -23.71
C ILE A 103 11.74 -4.16 -23.97
N ALA A 104 11.79 -4.82 -25.14
CA ALA A 104 10.87 -5.89 -25.48
C ALA A 104 11.01 -7.08 -24.53
N THR A 105 12.24 -7.48 -24.22
CA THR A 105 12.54 -8.57 -23.26
C THR A 105 11.94 -8.27 -21.89
N ASN A 106 12.25 -7.09 -21.32
CA ASN A 106 11.75 -6.70 -20.00
C ASN A 106 10.21 -6.63 -19.95
N ARG A 107 9.56 -6.16 -21.03
CA ARG A 107 8.09 -6.11 -21.10
C ARG A 107 7.47 -7.50 -21.19
N ILE A 108 8.07 -8.42 -21.94
CA ILE A 108 7.60 -9.80 -22.03
C ILE A 108 7.70 -10.47 -20.66
N GLU A 109 8.86 -10.37 -20.00
CA GLU A 109 9.07 -10.95 -18.67
C GLU A 109 8.07 -10.38 -17.64
N GLN A 110 7.86 -9.06 -17.65
CA GLN A 110 6.88 -8.42 -16.78
C GLN A 110 5.45 -8.94 -17.00
N MET A 111 4.99 -8.99 -18.26
CA MET A 111 3.62 -9.43 -18.58
C MET A 111 3.42 -10.92 -18.31
N LEU A 112 4.43 -11.76 -18.56
CA LEU A 112 4.40 -13.17 -18.16
C LEU A 112 4.31 -13.32 -16.65
N GLY A 113 5.05 -12.50 -15.89
CA GLY A 113 4.95 -12.46 -14.43
C GLY A 113 3.56 -12.05 -13.94
N TRP A 114 2.91 -11.08 -14.60
CA TRP A 114 1.53 -10.71 -14.28
C TRP A 114 0.51 -11.80 -14.62
N LEU A 115 0.69 -12.51 -15.73
CA LEU A 115 -0.15 -13.66 -16.09
C LEU A 115 0.02 -14.82 -15.11
N ASP A 116 1.25 -15.10 -14.66
CA ASP A 116 1.53 -16.07 -13.60
C ASP A 116 0.83 -15.67 -12.30
N ASP A 117 0.94 -14.40 -11.90
CA ASP A 117 0.26 -13.90 -10.70
C ASP A 117 -1.26 -13.98 -10.79
N LEU A 118 -1.87 -13.79 -11.97
CA LEU A 118 -3.32 -13.97 -12.14
C LEU A 118 -3.73 -15.43 -11.96
N LYS A 119 -2.97 -16.38 -12.52
CA LYS A 119 -3.29 -17.82 -12.51
C LYS A 119 -2.95 -18.49 -11.18
N ARG A 120 -1.97 -17.94 -10.46
CA ARG A 120 -1.50 -18.47 -9.18
C ARG A 120 -2.59 -18.46 -8.11
N THR A 121 -2.70 -19.56 -7.39
CA THR A 121 -3.59 -19.74 -6.23
C THR A 121 -2.82 -19.66 -4.91
N GLU A 122 -1.55 -20.06 -4.88
CA GLU A 122 -0.74 -20.08 -3.66
C GLU A 122 -0.37 -18.65 -3.25
N PRO A 123 -0.65 -18.20 -2.02
CA PRO A 123 -0.31 -16.84 -1.59
C PRO A 123 1.21 -16.64 -1.52
N LYS A 124 1.67 -15.45 -1.93
CA LYS A 124 3.07 -15.02 -1.79
C LYS A 124 3.13 -13.78 -0.89
N SER A 125 4.26 -13.60 -0.18
CA SER A 125 4.46 -12.44 0.72
C SER A 125 4.26 -11.10 0.01
N ARG A 126 4.64 -11.00 -1.27
CA ARG A 126 4.45 -9.80 -2.10
C ARG A 126 2.97 -9.40 -2.29
N ASP A 127 2.03 -10.34 -2.15
CA ASP A 127 0.59 -10.07 -2.29
C ASP A 127 0.03 -9.21 -1.15
N SER A 128 0.79 -9.13 -0.04
CA SER A 128 0.48 -8.31 1.13
C SER A 128 1.26 -7.00 1.16
N ARG A 129 2.11 -6.73 0.15
CA ARG A 129 2.87 -5.49 0.07
C ARG A 129 1.99 -4.39 -0.53
N ILE A 130 1.92 -3.26 0.16
CA ILE A 130 1.29 -2.05 -0.34
C ILE A 130 2.35 -1.02 -0.70
N PHE A 131 2.02 -0.19 -1.67
CA PHE A 131 2.77 1.00 -2.05
C PHE A 131 1.83 2.21 -2.01
N SER A 132 2.38 3.42 -2.08
CA SER A 132 1.57 4.62 -2.32
C SER A 132 0.61 4.41 -3.50
N LYS A 133 -0.63 4.87 -3.33
CA LYS A 133 -1.81 4.68 -4.19
C LYS A 133 -2.40 3.27 -4.21
N SER A 134 -1.90 2.33 -3.41
CA SER A 134 -2.50 0.98 -3.28
C SER A 134 -3.62 0.97 -2.26
N TYR A 135 -4.59 0.08 -2.43
CA TYR A 135 -5.66 -0.14 -1.45
C TYR A 135 -5.30 -1.24 -0.47
N CYS A 136 -5.78 -1.13 0.76
CA CYS A 136 -5.83 -2.21 1.74
C CYS A 136 -7.01 -2.04 2.69
N PRO A 137 -7.36 -3.08 3.47
CA PRO A 137 -8.32 -2.94 4.56
C PRO A 137 -7.79 -1.98 5.63
N VAL A 138 -8.65 -1.07 6.08
CA VAL A 138 -8.42 -0.17 7.21
C VAL A 138 -9.61 -0.30 8.16
N MET A 139 -9.34 -0.49 9.44
CA MET A 139 -10.35 -0.51 10.49
C MET A 139 -10.57 0.90 11.03
N VAL A 140 -11.83 1.31 11.14
CA VAL A 140 -12.28 2.62 11.65
C VAL A 140 -13.42 2.41 12.64
N PHE A 141 -13.80 3.45 13.38
CA PHE A 141 -15.02 3.44 14.18
C PHE A 141 -16.11 4.26 13.48
N GLU A 142 -17.27 3.65 13.24
CA GLU A 142 -18.44 4.34 12.70
C GLU A 142 -19.71 3.80 13.38
N ASN A 143 -20.61 4.70 13.77
CA ASN A 143 -21.91 4.37 14.35
C ASN A 143 -21.84 3.37 15.52
N GLY A 144 -20.86 3.52 16.42
CA GLY A 144 -20.70 2.66 17.59
C GLY A 144 -20.06 1.30 17.31
N HIS A 145 -19.52 1.09 16.10
CA HIS A 145 -18.95 -0.19 15.70
C HIS A 145 -17.58 -0.02 15.03
N ARG A 146 -16.71 -1.02 15.23
CA ARG A 146 -15.50 -1.20 14.40
C ARG A 146 -15.92 -1.65 13.01
N VAL A 147 -15.51 -0.93 11.98
CA VAL A 147 -15.84 -1.19 10.57
C VAL A 147 -14.57 -1.25 9.75
N VAL A 148 -14.46 -2.25 8.86
CA VAL A 148 -13.35 -2.41 7.93
C VAL A 148 -13.77 -1.95 6.55
N LYS A 149 -12.98 -1.05 5.96
CA LYS A 149 -13.20 -0.49 4.63
C LYS A 149 -11.93 -0.60 3.78
N PRO A 150 -12.03 -0.75 2.45
CA PRO A 150 -10.87 -0.61 1.59
C PRO A 150 -10.53 0.88 1.44
N MET A 151 -9.31 1.27 1.80
CA MET A 151 -8.88 2.65 1.64
C MET A 151 -7.57 2.73 0.88
N ARG A 152 -7.41 3.80 0.10
CA ARG A 152 -6.19 4.07 -0.65
C ARG A 152 -5.10 4.62 0.27
N TYR A 153 -3.95 3.97 0.31
CA TYR A 153 -2.75 4.48 0.98
C TYR A 153 -2.20 5.66 0.18
N LEU A 154 -2.13 6.85 0.80
CA LEU A 154 -1.98 8.21 0.21
C LEU A 154 -3.28 8.99 0.41
N CYS A 155 -3.37 9.62 1.58
CA CYS A 155 -4.52 10.38 2.02
C CYS A 155 -4.71 11.62 1.15
N ARG A 156 -5.95 11.82 0.71
CA ARG A 156 -6.47 13.07 0.16
C ARG A 156 -7.44 13.64 1.19
N PRO A 157 -7.05 14.67 1.95
CA PRO A 157 -7.95 15.31 2.91
C PRO A 157 -9.21 15.88 2.25
N ALA A 158 -10.34 15.82 2.94
CA ALA A 158 -11.59 16.42 2.49
C ALA A 158 -11.40 17.92 2.21
N GLY A 159 -12.07 18.43 1.17
CA GLY A 159 -11.97 19.82 0.74
C GLY A 159 -10.74 20.17 -0.11
N MET A 160 -9.80 19.25 -0.30
CA MET A 160 -8.66 19.45 -1.21
C MET A 160 -9.05 19.17 -2.67
N PRO A 161 -8.36 19.75 -3.68
CA PRO A 161 -8.62 19.44 -5.09
C PRO A 161 -8.22 18.00 -5.44
N ALA A 162 -8.80 17.45 -6.52
CA ALA A 162 -8.47 16.10 -6.99
C ALA A 162 -6.98 15.92 -7.35
N SER A 163 -6.28 16.98 -7.76
CA SER A 163 -4.84 16.98 -8.06
C SER A 163 -3.93 17.04 -6.82
N PHE A 164 -4.50 17.10 -5.62
CA PHE A 164 -3.74 17.29 -4.37
C PHE A 164 -2.64 16.23 -4.19
N ASP A 165 -2.94 14.97 -4.48
CA ASP A 165 -2.04 13.83 -4.32
C ASP A 165 -1.00 13.68 -5.45
N GLU A 166 -1.07 14.51 -6.48
CA GLU A 166 0.03 14.73 -7.44
C GLU A 166 1.03 15.74 -6.89
N LYS A 167 0.54 16.81 -6.25
CA LYS A 167 1.36 17.85 -5.63
C LYS A 167 2.03 17.36 -4.34
N TYR A 168 1.34 16.52 -3.57
CA TYR A 168 1.82 16.01 -2.28
C TYR A 168 1.88 14.48 -2.28
N PRO A 169 2.85 13.87 -2.99
CA PRO A 169 2.95 12.42 -3.12
C PRO A 169 3.36 11.71 -1.81
N GLY A 170 3.76 12.48 -0.79
CA GLY A 170 4.16 12.01 0.55
C GLY A 170 3.03 11.91 1.57
N CYS A 171 1.79 12.30 1.24
CA CYS A 171 0.63 12.25 2.16
C CYS A 171 0.14 10.83 2.48
N PHE A 172 0.99 9.81 2.33
CA PHE A 172 0.79 8.48 2.89
C PHE A 172 1.38 8.37 4.32
N ASN A 173 2.22 9.33 4.73
CA ASN A 173 2.73 9.46 6.09
C ASN A 173 2.19 10.73 6.76
N ALA A 174 1.57 10.57 7.93
CA ALA A 174 1.16 11.64 8.81
C ALA A 174 2.22 11.85 9.90
N ARG A 175 3.11 12.83 9.72
CA ARG A 175 4.17 13.09 10.71
C ARG A 175 3.56 13.62 12.00
N ARG A 176 3.98 13.03 13.13
CA ARG A 176 3.50 13.39 14.47
C ARG A 176 3.66 14.87 14.77
N ASP A 177 4.79 15.46 14.36
CA ASP A 177 5.13 16.88 14.53
C ASP A 177 4.24 17.86 13.73
N ASN A 178 3.34 17.36 12.89
CA ASN A 178 2.44 18.16 12.07
C ASN A 178 0.98 17.72 12.20
N LEU A 179 0.63 16.98 13.26
CA LEU A 179 -0.73 16.48 13.50
C LEU A 179 -1.75 17.61 13.71
N GLU A 180 -1.36 18.65 14.46
CA GLU A 180 -2.19 19.84 14.70
C GLU A 180 -2.03 20.94 13.64
N GLY A 181 -1.09 20.76 12.71
CA GLY A 181 -0.89 21.65 11.57
C GLY A 181 -1.66 21.16 10.35
N PHE A 182 -0.97 20.42 9.48
CA PHE A 182 -1.53 19.90 8.24
C PHE A 182 -2.69 18.92 8.49
N TRP A 183 -2.60 18.06 9.51
CA TRP A 183 -3.59 17.01 9.77
C TRP A 183 -4.71 17.40 10.73
N LYS A 184 -4.84 18.68 11.10
CA LYS A 184 -5.78 19.14 12.14
C LYS A 184 -7.25 18.81 11.89
N ASN A 185 -7.62 18.58 10.63
CA ASN A 185 -8.98 18.21 10.24
C ASN A 185 -9.22 16.69 10.29
N GLN A 186 -8.18 15.89 10.53
CA GLN A 186 -8.25 14.43 10.65
C GLN A 186 -7.83 13.96 12.05
N PHE A 187 -6.78 14.53 12.63
CA PHE A 187 -6.34 14.18 13.98
C PHE A 187 -7.37 14.67 15.01
N GLY A 188 -7.82 13.76 15.87
CA GLY A 188 -8.94 13.98 16.79
C GLY A 188 -10.32 13.67 16.19
N GLN A 189 -10.40 13.35 14.88
CA GLN A 189 -11.67 13.20 14.17
C GLN A 189 -11.81 11.85 13.47
N THR A 190 -10.86 11.50 12.62
CA THR A 190 -10.94 10.36 11.70
C THR A 190 -9.69 9.50 11.83
N HIS A 191 -9.67 8.70 12.90
CA HIS A 191 -8.61 7.75 13.19
C HIS A 191 -8.90 6.38 12.58
N GLY A 192 -7.84 5.64 12.28
CA GLY A 192 -7.92 4.29 11.72
C GLY A 192 -6.75 3.42 12.17
N ILE A 193 -6.87 2.13 11.92
CA ILE A 193 -5.83 1.14 12.16
C ILE A 193 -5.63 0.26 10.92
N VAL A 194 -4.37 0.04 10.58
CA VAL A 194 -3.95 -0.99 9.63
C VAL A 194 -3.11 -2.02 10.35
N LEU A 195 -3.39 -3.31 10.11
CA LEU A 195 -2.58 -4.41 10.61
C LEU A 195 -1.34 -4.58 9.74
N ALA A 196 -0.18 -4.13 10.23
CA ALA A 196 1.09 -4.22 9.54
C ALA A 196 1.96 -5.34 10.10
N THR A 197 2.60 -6.14 9.23
CA THR A 197 3.58 -7.17 9.65
C THR A 197 5.02 -6.75 9.39
N SER A 198 5.21 -5.75 8.53
CA SER A 198 6.50 -5.14 8.27
C SER A 198 6.29 -3.73 7.71
N PHE A 199 7.31 -2.90 7.72
CA PHE A 199 7.34 -1.68 6.93
C PHE A 199 8.64 -1.64 6.12
N PHE A 200 8.68 -0.75 5.12
CA PHE A 200 9.80 -0.65 4.20
C PHE A 200 10.25 0.79 4.12
N GLU A 201 11.55 0.99 4.19
CA GLU A 201 12.12 2.32 4.03
C GLU A 201 13.20 2.32 2.97
N ASN A 202 13.30 3.45 2.27
CA ASN A 202 14.39 3.67 1.34
C ASN A 202 15.47 4.44 2.09
N VAL A 203 16.68 3.90 2.12
CA VAL A 203 17.86 4.54 2.69
C VAL A 203 18.94 4.62 1.63
N SER A 204 19.93 5.46 1.85
CA SER A 204 21.10 5.43 1.00
C SER A 204 22.09 4.38 1.45
N ARG A 205 22.67 3.68 0.47
CA ARG A 205 23.59 2.58 0.69
C ARG A 205 24.78 2.98 1.56
N HIS A 206 25.35 4.17 1.31
CA HIS A 206 26.49 4.64 2.10
C HIS A 206 26.14 4.85 3.59
N ARG A 207 24.92 5.33 3.90
CA ARG A 207 24.47 5.45 5.30
C ARG A 207 24.25 4.10 5.96
N LEU A 208 23.69 3.14 5.21
CA LEU A 208 23.54 1.77 5.70
C LEU A 208 24.90 1.09 5.95
N GLU A 209 25.89 1.39 5.12
CA GLU A 209 27.27 0.87 5.22
C GLU A 209 28.15 1.69 6.20
N ASP A 210 27.56 2.68 6.89
CA ASP A 210 28.25 3.62 7.80
C ASP A 210 29.55 4.19 7.21
N ARG A 211 29.47 4.68 5.98
CA ARG A 211 30.61 5.28 5.27
C ARG A 211 30.23 6.55 4.53
N GLU A 212 31.22 7.38 4.27
CA GLU A 212 31.05 8.51 3.36
C GLU A 212 30.94 8.04 1.90
N LEU A 213 30.29 8.88 1.08
CA LEU A 213 30.32 8.75 -0.37
C LEU A 213 31.74 9.02 -0.86
N ARG A 214 32.26 8.15 -1.72
CA ARG A 214 33.55 8.38 -2.36
C ARG A 214 33.46 9.55 -3.34
N HIS A 215 34.58 10.19 -3.63
CA HIS A 215 34.62 11.27 -4.61
C HIS A 215 34.10 10.77 -5.98
N GLY A 216 33.05 11.42 -6.49
CA GLY A 216 32.39 11.04 -7.74
C GLY A 216 31.37 9.90 -7.64
N GLU A 217 31.14 9.33 -6.45
CA GLU A 217 30.09 8.34 -6.21
C GLU A 217 28.72 9.02 -6.04
N SER A 218 27.72 8.56 -6.80
CA SER A 218 26.34 8.98 -6.62
C SER A 218 25.67 8.19 -5.49
N GLU A 219 24.76 8.83 -4.75
CA GLU A 219 23.96 8.17 -3.73
C GLU A 219 23.13 7.02 -4.35
N GLU A 220 23.37 5.80 -3.88
CA GLU A 220 22.57 4.64 -4.29
C GLU A 220 21.43 4.41 -3.29
N ASN A 221 20.21 4.30 -3.79
CA ASN A 221 19.03 4.00 -2.97
C ASN A 221 18.88 2.49 -2.78
N VAL A 222 18.84 2.04 -1.53
CA VAL A 222 18.51 0.67 -1.16
C VAL A 222 17.25 0.66 -0.31
N ARG A 223 16.47 -0.42 -0.42
CA ARG A 223 15.27 -0.59 0.37
C ARG A 223 15.50 -1.61 1.47
N ILE A 224 15.08 -1.26 2.68
CA ILE A 224 15.17 -2.12 3.85
C ILE A 224 13.76 -2.51 4.27
N GLU A 225 13.58 -3.78 4.63
CA GLU A 225 12.38 -4.27 5.30
C GLU A 225 12.65 -4.34 6.81
N PHE A 226 11.75 -3.76 7.61
CA PHE A 226 11.76 -3.83 9.07
C PHE A 226 10.61 -4.71 9.57
N ARG A 227 10.91 -5.62 10.50
CA ARG A 227 9.95 -6.53 11.14
C ARG A 227 10.11 -6.51 12.65
N PRO A 228 9.01 -6.48 13.42
CA PRO A 228 9.09 -6.74 14.85
C PRO A 228 9.77 -8.08 15.10
N GLN A 229 10.78 -8.11 15.96
CA GLN A 229 11.50 -9.33 16.33
C GLN A 229 10.56 -10.41 16.88
N THR A 230 9.48 -9.99 17.54
CA THR A 230 8.43 -10.89 18.06
C THR A 230 7.65 -11.61 16.97
N GLY A 231 7.79 -11.20 15.71
CA GLY A 231 6.96 -11.65 14.59
C GLY A 231 5.50 -11.17 14.67
N GLY A 232 5.18 -10.32 15.64
CA GLY A 232 3.83 -9.82 15.91
C GLY A 232 3.29 -8.88 14.84
N VAL A 233 1.96 -8.70 14.86
CA VAL A 233 1.27 -7.69 14.03
C VAL A 233 1.30 -6.35 14.76
N MET A 234 1.69 -5.30 14.04
CA MET A 234 1.58 -3.92 14.50
C MET A 234 0.20 -3.36 14.14
N HIS A 235 -0.50 -2.82 15.12
CA HIS A 235 -1.73 -2.04 14.92
C HIS A 235 -1.34 -0.61 14.51
N ALA A 236 -0.92 -0.40 13.27
CA ALA A 236 -0.38 0.89 12.84
C ALA A 236 -1.43 2.00 12.92
N ALA A 237 -1.14 3.03 13.71
CA ALA A 237 -1.95 4.22 13.87
C ALA A 237 -2.10 4.93 12.52
N CYS A 238 -3.33 5.26 12.12
CA CYS A 238 -3.61 5.93 10.86
C CYS A 238 -4.57 7.11 11.06
N LEU A 239 -4.47 8.06 10.13
CA LEU A 239 -5.52 9.06 9.86
C LEU A 239 -6.17 8.73 8.53
N TRP A 240 -7.48 8.93 8.42
CA TRP A 240 -8.19 8.72 7.16
C TRP A 240 -9.09 9.90 6.81
N SER A 241 -9.53 9.93 5.56
CA SER A 241 -10.44 10.96 5.07
C SER A 241 -11.35 10.37 4.01
N ARG A 242 -12.64 10.75 4.10
CA ARG A 242 -13.60 10.65 2.99
C ARG A 242 -13.52 11.92 2.16
N TRP A 243 -13.08 11.81 0.93
CA TRP A 243 -13.03 12.90 -0.02
C TRP A 243 -14.18 12.78 -1.02
N ILE A 244 -14.88 13.89 -1.28
CA ILE A 244 -15.94 13.99 -2.30
C ILE A 244 -15.50 15.04 -3.31
N GLY A 245 -15.44 14.64 -4.58
CA GLY A 245 -15.07 15.49 -5.70
C GLY A 245 -16.22 16.37 -6.18
N PRO A 246 -15.93 17.41 -7.00
CA PRO A 246 -16.96 18.28 -7.57
C PRO A 246 -17.97 17.55 -8.45
N ASP A 247 -17.58 16.40 -9.02
CA ASP A 247 -18.41 15.51 -9.84
C ASP A 247 -19.15 14.44 -9.01
N GLY A 248 -19.06 14.51 -7.68
CA GLY A 248 -19.63 13.51 -6.77
C GLY A 248 -18.80 12.23 -6.65
N SER A 249 -17.62 12.14 -7.29
CA SER A 249 -16.72 11.01 -7.10
C SER A 249 -16.24 10.94 -5.64
N GLU A 250 -16.16 9.72 -5.11
CA GLU A 250 -15.75 9.52 -3.72
C GLU A 250 -14.39 8.80 -3.65
N LEU A 251 -13.60 9.14 -2.64
CA LEU A 251 -12.36 8.47 -2.31
C LEU A 251 -12.20 8.34 -0.79
N LEU A 252 -12.14 7.10 -0.31
CA LEU A 252 -11.58 6.79 1.01
C LEU A 252 -10.08 6.61 0.90
N SER A 253 -9.34 7.34 1.72
CA SER A 253 -7.88 7.30 1.72
C SER A 253 -7.30 7.53 3.10
N PHE A 254 -6.09 7.04 3.33
CA PHE A 254 -5.46 7.08 4.65
C PHE A 254 -3.95 7.34 4.59
N ALA A 255 -3.41 7.74 5.72
CA ALA A 255 -1.99 7.92 5.99
C ALA A 255 -1.62 7.26 7.33
N ALA A 256 -0.47 6.58 7.37
CA ALA A 256 0.07 6.02 8.60
C ALA A 256 0.74 7.13 9.42
N ILE A 257 0.51 7.17 10.72
CA ILE A 257 1.18 8.13 11.60
C ILE A 257 2.61 7.66 11.83
N THR A 258 3.54 8.61 11.67
CA THR A 258 4.98 8.37 11.84
C THR A 258 5.58 9.31 12.85
N ASP A 259 6.58 8.84 13.58
CA ASP A 259 7.33 9.59 14.59
C ASP A 259 8.83 9.34 14.44
N GLU A 260 9.64 9.92 15.33
CA GLU A 260 11.04 9.55 15.47
C GLU A 260 11.23 8.02 15.61
N PRO A 261 12.20 7.43 14.89
CA PRO A 261 12.43 6.00 14.86
C PRO A 261 13.15 5.54 16.13
N PRO A 262 12.99 4.26 16.53
CA PRO A 262 13.85 3.65 17.54
C PRO A 262 15.29 3.53 17.03
N ALA A 263 16.24 3.32 17.94
CA ALA A 263 17.67 3.43 17.67
C ALA A 263 18.15 2.52 16.54
N GLU A 264 17.64 1.28 16.47
CA GLU A 264 17.99 0.30 15.45
C GLU A 264 17.49 0.67 14.04
N VAL A 265 16.39 1.41 13.95
CA VAL A 265 15.89 1.93 12.66
C VAL A 265 16.69 3.18 12.29
N ALA A 266 16.95 4.07 13.24
CA ALA A 266 17.76 5.27 13.06
C ALA A 266 19.17 4.94 12.56
N ALA A 267 19.77 3.87 13.10
CA ALA A 267 21.09 3.37 12.71
C ALA A 267 21.20 2.97 11.22
N THR A 268 20.08 2.71 10.54
CA THR A 268 20.08 2.42 9.09
C THR A 268 20.08 3.69 8.22
N GLY A 269 20.07 4.87 8.84
CA GLY A 269 20.01 6.17 8.16
C GLY A 269 18.60 6.66 7.84
N HIS A 270 17.58 6.02 8.42
CA HIS A 270 16.17 6.40 8.28
C HIS A 270 15.68 7.23 9.47
N ASP A 271 14.78 8.17 9.24
CA ASP A 271 14.42 9.23 10.20
C ASP A 271 12.98 9.15 10.73
N ARG A 272 12.22 8.12 10.34
CA ARG A 272 10.82 7.94 10.75
C ARG A 272 10.42 6.48 11.01
N CYS A 273 9.44 6.27 11.87
CA CYS A 273 8.86 4.94 12.06
C CYS A 273 7.35 5.05 12.27
N ILE A 274 6.59 4.06 11.79
CA ILE A 274 5.16 3.96 12.08
C ILE A 274 4.93 3.78 13.59
N ILE A 275 3.79 4.28 14.08
CA ILE A 275 3.42 4.15 15.49
C ILE A 275 2.45 2.97 15.66
N PRO A 276 2.83 1.86 16.32
CA PRO A 276 1.90 0.80 16.68
C PRO A 276 1.04 1.22 17.90
N ILE A 277 -0.26 0.98 17.82
CA ILE A 277 -1.21 1.19 18.93
C ILE A 277 -1.21 -0.06 19.82
N ASP A 278 -1.12 0.15 21.13
CA ASP A 278 -1.35 -0.91 22.12
C ASP A 278 -2.77 -1.48 21.95
N PRO A 279 -2.95 -2.82 21.91
CA PRO A 279 -4.26 -3.44 21.73
C PRO A 279 -5.35 -2.95 22.68
N GLY A 280 -5.00 -2.62 23.93
CA GLY A 280 -5.92 -2.10 24.95
C GLY A 280 -6.42 -0.68 24.66
N ASN A 281 -5.72 0.06 23.78
CA ASN A 281 -6.10 1.42 23.40
C ASN A 281 -6.81 1.51 22.04
N ILE A 282 -7.07 0.39 21.36
CA ILE A 282 -7.64 0.38 20.00
C ILE A 282 -8.95 1.15 19.91
N ASP A 283 -9.91 0.93 20.82
CA ASP A 283 -11.21 1.62 20.74
C ASP A 283 -11.07 3.10 21.04
N ALA A 284 -10.30 3.44 22.07
CA ALA A 284 -10.05 4.83 22.43
C ALA A 284 -9.30 5.60 21.33
N TRP A 285 -8.48 4.90 20.54
CA TRP A 285 -7.83 5.44 19.36
C TRP A 285 -8.81 5.62 18.22
N LEU A 286 -9.60 4.59 17.89
CA LEU A 286 -10.51 4.66 16.73
C LEU A 286 -11.68 5.64 16.94
N ASP A 287 -12.04 5.92 18.20
CA ASP A 287 -13.06 6.89 18.59
C ASP A 287 -12.48 8.05 19.43
N PRO A 288 -11.73 8.97 18.79
CA PRO A 288 -10.99 10.01 19.50
C PRO A 288 -11.87 11.10 20.14
N ASN A 289 -13.12 11.27 19.69
CA ASN A 289 -14.09 12.24 20.21
C ASN A 289 -13.55 13.69 20.34
N GLY A 290 -12.60 14.09 19.48
CA GLY A 290 -11.95 15.41 19.55
C GLY A 290 -10.93 15.57 20.69
N ASP A 291 -10.68 14.54 21.50
CA ASP A 291 -9.74 14.60 22.63
C ASP A 291 -8.30 14.40 22.14
N LEU A 292 -7.64 15.52 21.83
CA LEU A 292 -6.26 15.53 21.34
C LEU A 292 -5.27 15.07 22.41
N VAL A 293 -5.51 15.42 23.68
CA VAL A 293 -4.62 15.05 24.80
C VAL A 293 -4.61 13.54 24.98
N LYS A 294 -5.80 12.92 25.00
CA LYS A 294 -5.92 11.46 25.06
C LYS A 294 -5.34 10.78 23.83
N SER A 295 -5.57 11.35 22.64
CA SER A 295 -5.01 10.84 21.38
C SER A 295 -3.47 10.80 21.44
N TYR A 296 -2.82 11.86 21.93
CA TYR A 296 -1.37 11.86 22.11
C TYR A 296 -0.91 10.88 23.19
N ALA A 297 -1.62 10.79 24.33
CA ALA A 297 -1.29 9.84 25.39
C ALA A 297 -1.30 8.39 24.87
N ILE A 298 -2.26 8.04 24.00
CA ILE A 298 -2.31 6.73 23.34
C ILE A 298 -1.09 6.54 22.41
N LEU A 299 -0.72 7.56 21.62
CA LEU A 299 0.48 7.48 20.78
C LEU A 299 1.75 7.35 21.63
N ASP A 300 1.84 7.99 22.79
CA ASP A 300 3.01 7.87 23.68
C ASP A 300 3.11 6.51 24.36
N ALA A 301 1.97 5.91 24.69
CA ALA A 301 1.86 4.55 25.25
C ALA A 301 2.13 3.43 24.23
N ARG A 302 2.59 3.76 23.02
CA ARG A 302 2.89 2.79 21.94
C ARG A 302 3.76 1.63 22.41
N GLU A 303 3.54 0.48 21.79
CA GLU A 303 4.51 -0.61 21.83
C GLU A 303 5.82 -0.17 21.15
N ARG A 304 6.96 -0.60 21.69
CA ARG A 304 8.29 -0.36 21.12
C ARG A 304 9.01 -1.69 20.89
N PRO A 305 8.54 -2.53 19.95
CA PRO A 305 9.24 -3.75 19.61
C PRO A 305 10.59 -3.42 18.98
N TYR A 306 11.58 -4.28 19.19
CA TYR A 306 12.83 -4.20 18.44
C TYR A 306 12.58 -4.60 16.98
N TYR A 307 13.08 -3.81 16.03
CA TYR A 307 12.92 -4.10 14.60
C TYR A 307 14.16 -4.77 13.99
N GLU A 308 14.01 -6.04 13.61
CA GLU A 308 14.98 -6.71 12.76
C GLU A 308 14.86 -6.17 11.32
N HIS A 309 16.00 -6.02 10.64
CA HIS A 309 16.03 -5.45 9.32
C HIS A 309 16.84 -6.28 8.33
N ARG A 310 16.44 -6.23 7.06
CA ARG A 310 17.14 -6.88 5.94
C ARG A 310 16.98 -6.10 4.64
N LEU A 311 17.93 -6.25 3.73
CA LEU A 311 17.78 -5.73 2.37
C LEU A 311 16.55 -6.35 1.71
N ALA A 312 15.71 -5.49 1.13
CA ALA A 312 14.49 -5.87 0.44
C ALA A 312 14.69 -5.79 -1.07
N ALA A 313 14.26 -6.84 -1.77
CA ALA A 313 14.10 -6.83 -3.22
C ALA A 313 12.86 -6.05 -3.69
#